data_AF-A0A960M188-F1
#
_entry.id   AF-A0A960M188-F1
#
_cell.length_a   1.000
_cell.length_b   1.000
_cell.length_c   1.000
_cell.angle_alpha   90.00
_cell.angle_beta   90.00
_cell.angle_gamma   90.00
#
_symmetry.space_group_name_H-M   'P 1'
#
loop_
_entity.id
_entity.type
_entity.pdbx_description
1 polymer ?
#
loop_
_entity_poly.entity_id
_entity_poly.type
_entity_poly.pdbx_seq_one_letter_code
_entity_poly.pdbx_strand_id
1 'polypeptide(L)'
;NPDIKEQLMAGVELNGRTYKNYIDGYNLLDYLSGNVQDSPRREFIYVDDGGHVAAIRYNDWKAVYLENRAEQLQVWREPFISLRLPLLFNLRRDPFEKAQHNSNTYHDWVIDRAYILGPMQVVASKFLMTLKEFPPSQMPGDWSLQSLEANIKGMTAGGL
;
A
#
# COMPACT_ATOMS: atom_id res chain seq x y z
N ASN A 1 -10.57 -23.09 -10.69
CA ASN A 1 -10.20 -23.54 -9.33
C ASN A 1 -10.55 -22.40 -8.37
N PRO A 2 -11.74 -22.43 -7.74
CA PRO A 2 -12.19 -21.35 -6.84
C PRO A 2 -11.35 -21.27 -5.54
N ASP A 3 -10.72 -22.38 -5.12
CA ASP A 3 -10.02 -22.50 -3.83
C ASP A 3 -8.50 -22.30 -3.96
N ILE A 4 -8.04 -21.74 -5.07
CA ILE A 4 -6.60 -21.59 -5.36
C ILE A 4 -5.90 -20.66 -4.36
N LYS A 5 -6.62 -19.67 -3.82
CA LYS A 5 -6.07 -18.70 -2.86
C LYS A 5 -5.72 -19.39 -1.55
N GLU A 6 -6.60 -20.25 -1.06
CA GLU A 6 -6.42 -21.04 0.16
C GLU A 6 -5.30 -22.06 -0.02
N GLN A 7 -5.25 -22.72 -1.18
CA GLN A 7 -4.18 -23.65 -1.54
C GLN A 7 -2.80 -22.97 -1.55
N LEU A 8 -2.68 -21.80 -2.18
CA LEU A 8 -1.44 -21.04 -2.21
C LEU A 8 -1.02 -20.54 -0.83
N MET A 9 -1.97 -20.18 0.03
CA MET A 9 -1.69 -19.73 1.40
C MET A 9 -1.17 -20.88 2.28
N ALA A 10 -1.76 -22.08 2.16
CA ALA A 10 -1.33 -23.27 2.88
C ALA A 10 -0.01 -23.85 2.36
N GLY A 11 0.28 -23.64 1.07
CA GLY A 11 1.38 -24.26 0.36
C GLY A 11 0.87 -25.36 -0.55
N VAL A 12 1.16 -25.27 -1.84
CA VAL A 12 0.67 -26.21 -2.86
C VAL A 12 1.75 -26.49 -3.91
N GLU A 13 1.81 -27.73 -4.38
CA GLU A 13 2.64 -28.09 -5.54
C GLU A 13 1.82 -27.93 -6.82
N LEU A 14 2.30 -27.08 -7.73
CA LEU A 14 1.68 -26.83 -9.03
C LEU A 14 2.76 -26.91 -10.10
N ASN A 15 2.50 -27.64 -11.19
CA ASN A 15 3.43 -27.79 -12.32
C ASN A 15 4.87 -28.16 -11.89
N GLY A 16 5.01 -29.03 -10.88
CA GLY A 16 6.30 -29.50 -10.38
C GLY A 16 7.10 -28.48 -9.55
N ARG A 17 6.45 -27.43 -9.03
CA ARG A 17 7.05 -26.43 -8.13
C ARG A 17 6.15 -26.19 -6.92
N THR A 18 6.77 -25.99 -5.76
CA THR A 18 6.07 -25.62 -4.53
C THR A 18 5.86 -24.12 -4.46
N TYR A 19 4.62 -23.69 -4.21
CA TYR A 19 4.24 -22.29 -4.03
C TYR A 19 3.69 -22.11 -2.63
N LYS A 20 4.09 -21.00 -1.98
CA LYS A 20 3.49 -20.52 -0.73
C LYS A 20 3.37 -19.01 -0.82
N ASN A 21 2.18 -18.52 -1.15
CA ASN A 21 1.93 -17.13 -1.50
C ASN A 21 0.64 -16.62 -0.86
N TYR A 22 0.66 -15.36 -0.43
CA TYR A 22 -0.53 -14.63 -0.05
C TYR A 22 -1.06 -13.84 -1.26
N ILE A 23 -2.34 -14.01 -1.58
CA ILE A 23 -2.99 -13.25 -2.66
C ILE A 23 -3.93 -12.21 -2.05
N ASP A 24 -3.57 -10.92 -2.15
CA ASP A 24 -4.40 -9.78 -1.72
C ASP A 24 -5.61 -9.50 -2.65
N GLY A 25 -5.73 -10.29 -3.72
CA GLY A 25 -6.84 -10.25 -4.66
C GLY A 25 -8.16 -10.75 -4.05
N TYR A 26 -9.25 -10.24 -4.62
CA TYR A 26 -10.62 -10.69 -4.37
C TYR A 26 -11.20 -11.28 -5.65
N ASN A 27 -12.03 -12.32 -5.53
CA ASN A 27 -12.81 -12.79 -6.66
C ASN A 27 -13.90 -11.77 -6.98
N LEU A 28 -13.83 -11.16 -8.17
CA LEU A 28 -14.78 -10.13 -8.61
C LEU A 28 -15.86 -10.68 -9.56
N LEU A 29 -15.91 -11.99 -9.83
CA LEU A 29 -16.82 -12.57 -10.83
C LEU A 29 -18.28 -12.21 -10.56
N ASP A 30 -18.76 -12.37 -9.32
CA ASP A 30 -20.14 -12.06 -8.96
C ASP A 30 -20.47 -10.57 -9.06
N TYR A 31 -19.50 -9.70 -8.75
CA TYR A 31 -19.65 -8.26 -8.87
C TYR A 31 -19.69 -7.83 -10.36
N LEU A 32 -18.76 -8.34 -11.17
CA LEU A 32 -18.67 -8.02 -12.60
C LEU A 32 -19.81 -8.61 -13.43
N SER A 33 -20.38 -9.73 -13.01
CA SER A 33 -21.55 -10.36 -13.64
C SER A 33 -22.88 -9.75 -13.21
N GLY A 34 -22.89 -8.87 -12.20
CA GLY A 34 -24.09 -8.22 -11.68
C GLY A 34 -24.91 -9.06 -10.70
N ASN A 35 -24.39 -10.23 -10.28
CA ASN A 35 -25.02 -11.07 -9.27
C ASN A 35 -25.06 -10.39 -7.89
N VAL A 36 -24.08 -9.52 -7.60
CA VAL A 36 -24.04 -8.69 -6.40
C VAL A 36 -23.84 -7.23 -6.75
N GLN A 37 -24.42 -6.33 -5.94
CA GLN A 37 -24.34 -4.88 -6.16
C GLN A 37 -23.04 -4.26 -5.65
N ASP A 38 -22.47 -4.87 -4.60
CA ASP A 38 -21.28 -4.35 -3.94
C ASP A 38 -20.05 -5.19 -4.30
N SER A 39 -18.93 -4.51 -4.56
CA SER A 39 -17.64 -5.19 -4.69
C SER A 39 -17.21 -5.78 -3.35
N PRO A 40 -16.67 -7.01 -3.33
CA PRO A 40 -16.09 -7.58 -2.12
C PRO A 40 -14.84 -6.83 -1.64
N ARG A 41 -14.18 -6.06 -2.53
CA ARG A 41 -13.01 -5.25 -2.18
C ARG A 41 -13.43 -3.96 -1.50
N ARG A 42 -13.08 -3.79 -0.23
CA ARG A 42 -13.36 -2.59 0.56
C ARG A 42 -12.12 -1.70 0.71
N GLU A 43 -10.93 -2.29 0.64
CA GLU A 43 -9.67 -1.61 0.90
C GLU A 43 -8.68 -1.66 -0.28
N PHE A 44 -7.84 -0.63 -0.33
CA PHE A 44 -6.69 -0.54 -1.21
C PHE A 44 -5.50 -0.03 -0.41
N ILE A 45 -4.36 -0.70 -0.58
CA ILE A 45 -3.08 -0.26 -0.05
C ILE A 45 -2.28 0.30 -1.22
N TYR A 46 -1.83 1.53 -1.11
CA TYR A 46 -0.98 2.18 -2.10
C TYR A 46 0.45 2.12 -1.59
N VAL A 47 1.27 1.35 -2.29
CA VAL A 47 2.68 1.18 -1.99
C VAL A 47 3.48 1.99 -3.02
N ASP A 48 4.51 2.71 -2.55
CA ASP A 48 5.45 3.39 -3.45
C ASP A 48 6.46 2.41 -4.07
N ASP A 49 7.30 2.91 -4.97
CA ASP A 49 8.35 2.13 -5.62
C ASP A 49 9.45 1.67 -4.66
N GLY A 50 9.59 2.35 -3.51
CA GLY A 50 10.45 1.96 -2.40
C GLY A 50 9.86 0.90 -1.48
N GLY A 51 8.65 0.42 -1.73
CA GLY A 51 7.98 -0.61 -0.92
C GLY A 51 7.31 -0.08 0.35
N HIS A 52 7.17 1.24 0.52
CA HIS A 52 6.52 1.86 1.66
C HIS A 52 5.02 2.09 1.41
N VAL A 53 4.21 1.96 2.45
CA VAL A 53 2.77 2.25 2.37
C VAL A 53 2.56 3.77 2.34
N ALA A 54 2.40 4.33 1.14
CA ALA A 54 2.18 5.76 0.94
C ALA A 54 0.76 6.20 1.31
N ALA A 55 -0.24 5.38 1.01
CA ALA A 55 -1.64 5.68 1.33
C ALA A 55 -2.46 4.41 1.55
N ILE A 56 -3.59 4.58 2.23
CA ILE A 56 -4.59 3.54 2.42
C ILE A 56 -5.93 4.10 2.03
N ARG A 57 -6.76 3.29 1.36
CA ARG A 57 -8.15 3.60 1.11
C ARG A 57 -9.03 2.53 1.74
N TYR A 58 -10.09 2.95 2.41
CA TYR A 58 -11.17 2.10 2.87
C TYR A 58 -12.51 2.71 2.46
N ASN A 59 -13.23 2.02 1.58
CA ASN A 59 -14.40 2.52 0.88
C ASN A 59 -14.11 3.88 0.22
N ASP A 60 -14.84 4.92 0.64
CA ASP A 60 -14.70 6.28 0.11
C ASP A 60 -13.57 7.06 0.79
N TRP A 61 -13.00 6.57 1.89
CA TRP A 61 -11.99 7.29 2.66
C TRP A 61 -10.59 6.92 2.19
N LYS A 62 -9.73 7.91 1.99
CA LYS A 62 -8.31 7.73 1.70
C LYS A 62 -7.48 8.52 2.71
N ALA A 63 -6.50 7.87 3.31
CA ALA A 63 -5.51 8.46 4.19
C ALA A 63 -4.12 8.39 3.52
N VAL A 64 -3.43 9.52 3.40
CA VAL A 64 -2.09 9.61 2.81
C VAL A 64 -1.07 9.84 3.92
N TYR A 65 -0.09 8.96 4.02
CA TYR A 65 0.98 8.97 5.03
C TYR A 65 2.30 9.50 4.47
N LEU A 66 2.55 9.23 3.19
CA LEU A 66 3.73 9.72 2.47
C LEU A 66 3.27 10.62 1.31
N GLU A 67 3.79 11.83 1.26
CA GLU A 67 3.46 12.83 0.23
C GLU A 67 4.72 13.23 -0.53
N ASN A 68 4.65 13.25 -1.86
CA ASN A 68 5.66 13.90 -2.70
C ASN A 68 5.03 15.19 -3.26
N ARG A 69 5.63 16.34 -2.94
CA ARG A 69 5.12 17.68 -3.31
C ARG A 69 5.71 18.20 -4.61
N ALA A 70 6.64 17.46 -5.19
CA ALA A 70 7.26 17.83 -6.45
C ALA A 70 6.31 17.64 -7.62
N GLU A 71 6.61 18.30 -8.74
CA GLU A 71 5.85 18.20 -9.98
C GLU A 71 6.72 17.68 -11.13
N GLN A 72 6.10 17.03 -12.10
CA GLN A 72 6.76 16.49 -13.30
C GLN A 72 7.92 15.55 -12.95
N LEU A 73 9.08 15.69 -13.60
CA LEU A 73 10.24 14.83 -13.37
C LEU A 73 10.85 15.00 -11.97
N GLN A 74 10.54 16.08 -11.24
CA GLN A 74 11.06 16.28 -9.89
C GLN A 74 10.51 15.25 -8.89
N VAL A 75 9.36 14.63 -9.18
CA VAL A 75 8.81 13.52 -8.36
C VAL A 75 9.82 12.36 -8.23
N TRP A 76 10.66 12.14 -9.24
CA TRP A 76 11.69 11.09 -9.21
C TRP A 76 13.00 11.52 -8.54
N ARG A 77 13.16 12.82 -8.27
CA ARG A 77 14.38 13.39 -7.68
C ARG A 77 14.20 13.72 -6.21
N GLU A 78 12.99 14.09 -5.82
CA GLU A 78 12.67 14.46 -4.45
C GLU A 78 12.22 13.26 -3.61
N PRO A 79 12.62 13.19 -2.34
CA PRO A 79 12.16 12.16 -1.43
C PRO A 79 10.69 12.38 -1.06
N PHE A 80 10.02 11.30 -0.68
CA PHE A 80 8.72 11.39 0.00
C PHE A 80 8.86 12.01 1.39
N ILE A 81 7.88 12.84 1.75
CA ILE A 81 7.75 13.43 3.08
C ILE A 81 6.84 12.53 3.92
N SER A 82 7.37 12.04 5.05
CA SER A 82 6.58 11.31 6.03
C SER A 82 5.76 12.27 6.88
N LEU A 83 4.44 12.12 6.81
CA LEU A 83 3.49 12.99 7.51
C LEU A 83 3.25 12.51 8.94
N ARG A 84 3.31 13.44 9.90
CA ARG A 84 2.95 13.15 11.31
C ARG A 84 1.44 13.03 11.52
N LEU A 85 0.68 13.76 10.72
CA LEU A 85 -0.77 13.67 10.62
C LEU A 85 -1.09 13.31 9.16
N PRO A 86 -1.67 12.13 8.90
CA PRO A 86 -2.03 11.75 7.54
C PRO A 86 -3.02 12.74 6.94
N LEU A 87 -2.88 13.04 5.65
CA LEU A 87 -3.94 13.75 4.92
C LEU A 87 -5.13 12.82 4.81
N LEU A 88 -6.34 13.37 4.90
CA LEU A 88 -7.58 12.60 4.82
C LEU A 88 -8.45 13.15 3.69
N PHE A 89 -9.01 12.25 2.89
CA PHE A 89 -9.88 12.57 1.78
C PHE A 89 -11.10 11.65 1.78
N ASN A 90 -12.20 12.16 1.24
CA ASN A 90 -13.35 11.35 0.85
C ASN A 90 -13.44 11.37 -0.67
N LEU A 91 -13.02 10.30 -1.34
CA LEU A 91 -12.90 10.21 -2.80
C LEU A 91 -14.25 10.22 -3.52
N ARG A 92 -15.36 9.93 -2.84
CA ARG A 92 -16.70 10.11 -3.42
C ARG A 92 -17.07 11.59 -3.53
N ARG A 93 -16.59 12.43 -2.60
CA ARG A 93 -16.86 13.88 -2.56
C ARG A 93 -15.78 14.72 -3.23
N ASP A 94 -14.53 14.30 -3.09
CA ASP A 94 -13.33 14.94 -3.64
C ASP A 94 -12.48 13.90 -4.38
N PRO A 95 -12.92 13.44 -5.58
CA PRO A 95 -12.25 12.39 -6.33
C PRO A 95 -10.85 12.79 -6.83
N PHE A 96 -10.53 14.08 -6.82
CA PHE A 96 -9.26 14.63 -7.29
C PHE A 96 -8.36 15.13 -6.15
N GLU A 97 -8.76 14.92 -4.89
CA GLU A 97 -7.97 15.27 -3.71
C GLU A 97 -7.59 16.77 -3.66
N LYS A 98 -8.46 17.64 -4.20
CA LYS A 98 -8.16 19.08 -4.36
C LYS A 98 -8.47 19.91 -3.14
N ALA A 99 -9.27 19.39 -2.20
CA ALA A 99 -9.73 20.17 -1.05
C ALA A 99 -8.57 20.66 -0.17
N GLN A 100 -7.49 19.88 -0.06
CA GLN A 100 -6.27 20.27 0.67
C GLN A 100 -5.66 21.58 0.14
N HIS A 101 -5.74 21.81 -1.17
CA HIS A 101 -5.12 22.99 -1.80
C HIS A 101 -6.08 24.18 -1.91
N ASN A 102 -7.36 23.91 -2.14
CA ASN A 102 -8.30 24.94 -2.57
C ASN A 102 -9.34 25.33 -1.51
N SER A 103 -9.46 24.57 -0.42
CA SER A 103 -10.48 24.83 0.61
C SER A 103 -9.89 25.49 1.84
N ASN A 104 -10.50 26.60 2.27
CA ASN A 104 -10.16 27.27 3.52
C ASN A 104 -10.60 26.49 4.77
N THR A 105 -11.50 25.51 4.63
CA THR A 105 -12.08 24.75 5.75
C THR A 105 -11.67 23.28 5.76
N TYR A 106 -10.70 22.89 4.92
CA TYR A 106 -10.21 21.51 4.85
C TYR A 106 -9.73 21.00 6.20
N HIS A 107 -8.93 21.80 6.92
CA HIS A 107 -8.34 21.39 8.18
C HIS A 107 -9.38 21.16 9.28
N ASP A 108 -10.37 22.04 9.42
CA ASP A 108 -11.49 21.85 10.35
C ASP A 108 -12.25 20.56 10.02
N TRP A 109 -12.52 20.32 8.73
CA TRP A 109 -13.18 19.11 8.27
C TRP A 109 -12.40 17.83 8.58
N VAL A 110 -11.06 17.85 8.46
CA VAL A 110 -10.18 16.74 8.82
C VAL A 110 -10.20 16.50 10.32
N ILE A 111 -10.11 17.55 11.14
CA ILE A 111 -10.09 17.43 12.61
C ILE A 111 -11.40 16.81 13.12
N ASP A 112 -12.55 17.26 12.62
CA ASP A 112 -13.87 16.68 12.92
C ASP A 112 -13.96 15.17 12.60
N ARG A 113 -13.08 14.69 11.72
CA ARG A 113 -13.06 13.31 11.19
C ARG A 113 -11.79 12.55 11.58
N ALA A 114 -11.01 13.06 12.51
CA ALA A 114 -9.79 12.40 12.99
C ALA A 114 -10.05 10.97 13.51
N TYR A 115 -11.27 10.70 13.99
CA TYR A 115 -11.71 9.37 14.43
C TYR A 115 -11.60 8.30 13.33
N ILE A 116 -11.53 8.68 12.04
CA ILE A 116 -11.37 7.75 10.91
C ILE A 116 -9.95 7.19 10.84
N LEU A 117 -8.94 7.92 11.33
CA LEU A 117 -7.55 7.52 11.22
C LEU A 117 -7.23 6.23 12.00
N GLY A 118 -7.90 6.00 13.13
CA GLY A 118 -7.74 4.77 13.92
C GLY A 118 -8.12 3.50 13.14
N PRO A 119 -9.35 3.40 12.60
CA PRO A 119 -9.74 2.31 11.71
C PRO A 119 -8.81 2.12 10.50
N MET A 120 -8.32 3.21 9.90
CA MET A 120 -7.39 3.13 8.77
C MET A 120 -6.06 2.48 9.17
N GLN A 121 -5.54 2.78 10.37
CA GLN A 121 -4.36 2.11 10.91
C GLN A 121 -4.59 0.61 11.12
N VAL A 122 -5.79 0.18 11.54
CA VAL A 122 -6.10 -1.25 11.66
C VAL A 122 -6.00 -1.97 10.31
N VAL A 123 -6.48 -1.33 9.23
CA VAL A 123 -6.34 -1.87 7.86
C VAL A 123 -4.86 -1.96 7.49
N ALA A 124 -4.07 -0.93 7.78
CA ALA A 124 -2.61 -0.94 7.57
C ALA A 124 -1.94 -2.10 8.31
N SER A 125 -2.25 -2.26 9.60
CA SER A 125 -1.66 -3.28 10.46
C SER A 125 -1.97 -4.68 9.96
N LYS A 126 -3.19 -4.95 9.49
CA LYS A 126 -3.54 -6.24 8.90
C LYS A 126 -2.67 -6.57 7.70
N PHE A 127 -2.49 -5.62 6.78
CA PHE A 127 -1.61 -5.79 5.62
C PHE A 127 -0.14 -5.96 6.03
N LEU A 128 0.38 -5.12 6.92
CA LEU A 128 1.78 -5.24 7.37
C LEU A 128 2.06 -6.57 8.09
N MET A 129 1.06 -7.13 8.78
CA MET A 129 1.17 -8.45 9.40
C MET A 129 1.22 -9.59 8.37
N THR A 130 0.58 -9.47 7.20
CA THR A 130 0.71 -10.49 6.15
C THR A 130 2.14 -10.53 5.62
N LEU A 131 2.82 -9.39 5.51
CA LEU A 131 4.23 -9.31 5.09
C LEU A 131 5.19 -9.98 6.10
N LYS A 132 4.79 -10.12 7.36
CA LYS A 132 5.58 -10.87 8.35
C LYS A 132 5.51 -12.37 8.09
N GLU A 133 4.34 -12.88 7.73
CA GLU A 133 4.11 -14.31 7.46
C GLU A 133 4.51 -14.70 6.04
N PHE A 134 4.36 -13.77 5.09
CA PHE A 134 4.65 -13.89 3.67
C PHE A 134 5.53 -12.71 3.25
N PRO A 135 6.86 -12.78 3.48
CA PRO A 135 7.76 -11.68 3.16
C PRO A 135 7.76 -11.37 1.65
N PRO A 136 8.01 -10.10 1.27
CA PRO A 136 8.14 -9.71 -0.13
C PRO A 136 9.14 -10.60 -0.86
N SER A 137 8.77 -11.07 -2.05
CA SER A 137 9.63 -11.93 -2.87
C SER A 137 10.82 -11.20 -3.50
N GLN A 138 10.77 -9.85 -3.52
CA GLN A 138 11.79 -9.00 -4.11
C GLN A 138 12.05 -7.81 -3.17
N MET A 139 13.31 -7.42 -3.06
CA MET A 139 13.67 -6.16 -2.43
C MET A 139 13.27 -5.01 -3.36
N PRO A 140 12.75 -3.90 -2.82
CA PRO A 140 12.54 -2.68 -3.61
C PRO A 140 13.84 -2.26 -4.26
N GLY A 141 13.75 -1.82 -5.51
CA GLY A 141 14.89 -1.22 -6.19
C GLY A 141 15.18 0.14 -5.57
N ASP A 142 16.47 0.47 -5.43
CA ASP A 142 16.87 1.82 -5.09
C ASP A 142 18.05 2.26 -5.96
N TRP A 143 18.16 3.58 -6.18
CA TRP A 143 19.32 4.21 -6.81
C TRP A 143 20.32 4.71 -5.77
N SER A 144 20.18 4.29 -4.51
CA SER A 144 21.02 4.76 -3.42
C SER A 144 22.39 4.09 -3.50
N LEU A 145 23.44 4.85 -3.17
CA LEU A 145 24.75 4.26 -2.97
C LEU A 145 24.79 3.41 -1.68
N GLN A 146 23.83 3.58 -0.77
CA GLN A 146 23.79 2.87 0.51
C GLN A 146 23.63 1.36 0.32
N SER A 147 22.72 0.94 -0.56
CA SER A 147 22.54 -0.49 -0.88
C SER A 147 23.75 -1.07 -1.60
N LEU A 148 24.37 -0.29 -2.50
CA LEU A 148 25.62 -0.69 -3.17
C LEU A 148 26.76 -0.85 -2.16
N GLU A 149 26.94 0.11 -1.25
CA GLU A 149 27.94 0.07 -0.19
C GLU A 149 27.71 -1.09 0.77
N ALA A 150 26.45 -1.36 1.16
CA ALA A 150 26.11 -2.48 2.03
C ALA A 150 26.46 -3.82 1.38
N ASN A 151 26.18 -3.98 0.08
CA ASN A 151 26.57 -5.16 -0.68
C ASN A 151 28.09 -5.32 -0.74
N ILE A 152 28.84 -4.26 -1.06
CA ILE A 152 30.30 -4.29 -1.11
C ILE A 152 30.90 -4.66 0.25
N LYS A 153 30.40 -4.06 1.35
CA LYS A 153 30.84 -4.38 2.72
C LYS A 153 30.54 -5.82 3.11
N GLY A 154 29.40 -6.36 2.70
CA GLY A 154 29.05 -7.77 2.91
C GLY A 154 30.00 -8.73 2.19
N MET A 155 30.48 -8.35 1.00
CA MET A 155 31.46 -9.14 0.24
C MET A 155 32.88 -9.08 0.83
N THR A 156 33.29 -7.94 1.40
CA THR A 156 34.64 -7.80 2.00
C THR A 156 34.77 -8.47 3.36
N ALA A 157 33.68 -8.60 4.13
CA ALA A 157 33.69 -9.25 5.45
C ALA A 157 33.84 -10.78 5.42
N GLY A 158 33.67 -11.42 4.25
CA GLY A 158 33.92 -12.85 4.04
C GLY A 158 35.35 -13.21 3.61
N GLY A 159 36.27 -12.23 3.61
CA GLY A 159 37.62 -12.34 3.04
C GLY A 159 38.79 -12.19 4.02
N LEU A 160 38.54 -12.24 5.34
CA LEU A 160 39.58 -12.28 6.39
C LEU A 160 39.24 -13.32 7.46
#